data_AF-A0A397UGL9-F1
#
_entry.id   AF-A0A397UGL9-F1
#
_cell.length_a   1.000
_cell.length_b   1.000
_cell.length_c   1.000
_cell.angle_alpha   90.00
_cell.angle_beta   90.00
_cell.angle_gamma   90.00
#
_symmetry.space_group_name_H-M   'P 1'
#
loop_
_entity.id
_entity.type
_entity.pdbx_description
1 polymer ?
#
loop_
_entity_poly.entity_id
_entity_poly.type
_entity_poly.pdbx_seq_one_letter_code
_entity_poly.pdbx_strand_id
1 'polypeptide(L)' 'TEASDIYSFGIIMNEIFTGYPPYYNIPHNEILAIQICLGLRPKIKCKISKLLQDLMNRCLDAKPQNRPTANELV' A
#
# COMPACT_ATOMS: atom_id res chain seq x y z
N THR A 1 4.74 -9.23 -11.19
CA THR A 1 3.80 -8.84 -12.26
C THR A 1 3.58 -7.35 -12.16
N GLU A 2 3.12 -6.69 -13.21
CA GLU A 2 2.89 -5.23 -13.21
C GLU A 2 2.01 -4.77 -12.03
N ALA A 3 0.92 -5.51 -11.74
CA ALA A 3 0.06 -5.21 -10.59
C ALA A 3 0.78 -5.39 -9.22
N SER A 4 1.84 -6.21 -9.14
CA SER A 4 2.70 -6.31 -7.95
C SER A 4 3.60 -5.09 -7.81
N ASP A 5 4.10 -4.53 -8.92
CA ASP A 5 4.93 -3.33 -8.89
C ASP A 5 4.12 -2.13 -8.41
N ILE A 6 2.84 -2.04 -8.82
CA ILE A 6 1.88 -1.03 -8.34
C ILE A 6 1.61 -1.18 -6.84
N TYR A 7 1.52 -2.41 -6.34
CA TYR A 7 1.40 -2.65 -4.90
C TYR A 7 2.64 -2.16 -4.14
N SER A 8 3.84 -2.52 -4.62
CA SER A 8 5.10 -2.04 -4.06
C SER A 8 5.21 -0.52 -4.09
N PHE A 9 4.72 0.12 -5.15
CA PHE A 9 4.63 1.58 -5.23
C PHE A 9 3.73 2.16 -4.13
N GLY A 10 2.55 1.57 -3.90
CA GLY A 10 1.68 1.97 -2.78
C GLY A 10 2.33 1.83 -1.41
N ILE A 11 3.17 0.80 -1.22
CA ILE A 11 3.94 0.60 0.01
C ILE A 11 5.00 1.71 0.18
N ILE A 12 5.73 2.05 -0.88
CA ILE A 12 6.71 3.16 -0.87
C ILE A 12 6.02 4.49 -0.59
N MET A 13 4.87 4.76 -1.21
CA MET A 13 4.10 5.98 -0.93
C MET A 13 3.71 6.06 0.55
N ASN A 14 3.24 4.96 1.14
CA ASN A 14 2.91 4.92 2.56
C ASN A 14 4.12 5.26 3.44
N GLU A 15 5.30 4.72 3.13
CA GLU A 15 6.54 5.04 3.84
C GLU A 15 6.92 6.53 3.71
N ILE A 16 6.88 7.09 2.49
CA ILE A 16 7.18 8.51 2.23
C ILE A 16 6.26 9.42 3.04
N PHE A 17 4.95 9.18 3.02
CA PHE A 17 3.99 10.08 3.69
C PHE A 17 3.91 9.91 5.19
N THR A 18 4.26 8.72 5.72
CA THR A 18 4.26 8.48 7.16
C THR A 18 5.61 8.79 7.80
N GLY A 19 6.71 8.69 7.04
CA GLY A 19 8.08 8.75 7.56
C GLY A 19 8.49 7.50 8.34
N TYR A 20 7.67 6.44 8.30
CA TYR A 20 7.91 5.19 9.02
C TYR A 20 7.84 4.01 8.06
N PRO A 21 8.64 2.95 8.32
CA PRO A 21 8.46 1.69 7.62
C PRO A 21 7.01 1.20 7.71
N PRO A 22 6.47 0.56 6.66
CA PRO A 22 5.17 -0.07 6.71
C PRO A 22 5.10 -1.05 7.89
N TYR A 23 4.03 -0.94 8.69
CA TYR A 23 3.85 -1.74 9.91
C TYR A 23 4.96 -1.56 10.96
N TYR A 24 5.55 -0.37 11.09
CA TYR A 24 6.63 -0.07 12.04
C TYR A 24 6.37 -0.50 13.50
N ASN A 25 5.10 -0.66 13.88
CA ASN A 25 4.67 -1.03 15.22
C ASN A 25 4.23 -2.49 15.36
N ILE A 26 4.48 -3.35 14.36
CA ILE A 26 4.13 -4.77 14.33
C ILE A 26 5.41 -5.57 14.06
N PRO A 27 5.68 -6.69 14.77
CA PRO A 27 6.81 -7.55 14.47
C PRO A 27 6.77 -8.10 13.03
N HIS A 28 7.88 -7.99 12.29
CA HIS A 28 8.03 -8.52 10.93
C HIS A 28 8.36 -10.02 10.95
N ASN A 29 7.37 -10.84 11.27
CA ASN A 29 7.45 -12.31 11.30
C ASN A 29 6.44 -12.96 10.34
N GLU A 30 6.40 -14.30 10.33
CA GLU A 30 5.50 -15.07 9.47
C GLU A 30 4.01 -14.75 9.70
N ILE A 31 3.63 -14.36 10.92
CA ILE A 31 2.26 -13.97 11.24
C ILE A 31 1.87 -12.70 10.49
N LEU A 32 2.74 -11.69 10.47
CA LEU A 32 2.50 -10.47 9.69
C LEU A 32 2.42 -10.79 8.19
N ALA A 33 3.30 -11.64 7.67
CA ALA A 33 3.26 -12.05 6.26
C ALA A 33 1.92 -12.73 5.90
N ILE A 34 1.43 -13.65 6.74
CA ILE A 34 0.12 -14.28 6.57
C ILE A 34 -1.01 -13.24 6.62
N GLN A 35 -0.98 -12.30 7.56
CA GLN A 35 -1.99 -11.24 7.65
C GLN A 35 -2.03 -10.38 6.37
N ILE A 36 -0.88 -10.04 5.79
CA ILE A 36 -0.79 -9.30 4.54
C ILE A 36 -1.41 -10.12 3.38
N CYS A 37 -1.12 -11.41 3.30
CA CYS A 37 -1.74 -12.31 2.33
C CYS A 37 -3.26 -12.40 2.50
N LEU A 38 -3.76 -12.33 3.75
CA LEU A 38 -5.19 -12.31 4.08
C LEU A 38 -5.87 -10.93 3.90
N GLY A 39 -5.13 -9.91 3.44
CA GLY A 39 -5.70 -8.61 3.11
C GLY A 39 -5.39 -7.48 4.08
N LEU A 40 -4.53 -7.69 5.10
CA LEU A 40 -4.05 -6.59 5.95
C LEU A 40 -3.29 -5.56 5.09
N ARG A 41 -3.65 -4.28 5.22
CA ARG A 41 -3.01 -3.16 4.52
C ARG A 41 -2.51 -2.08 5.48
N PRO A 42 -1.45 -1.33 5.12
CA PRO A 42 -1.00 -0.19 5.92
C PRO A 42 -2.12 0.84 6.07
N LYS A 43 -2.24 1.44 7.25
CA LYS A 43 -3.21 2.50 7.50
C LYS A 43 -2.59 3.86 7.17
N ILE A 44 -3.16 4.55 6.19
CA ILE A 44 -2.75 5.89 5.80
C ILE A 44 -3.37 6.90 6.78
N LYS A 45 -2.66 7.20 7.86
CA LYS A 45 -3.09 8.15 8.92
C LYS A 45 -2.35 9.50 8.84
N CYS A 46 -1.95 9.93 7.65
CA CYS A 46 -1.30 11.21 7.42
C CYS A 46 -2.31 12.23 6.86
N LYS A 47 -2.08 13.53 7.13
CA LYS A 47 -2.86 14.61 6.50
C LYS A 47 -2.37 14.81 5.07
N ILE A 48 -2.99 14.09 4.13
CA ILE A 48 -2.77 14.23 2.69
C ILE A 48 -4.08 14.59 1.99
N SER A 49 -4.00 14.99 0.72
CA SER A 49 -5.21 15.22 -0.08
C SER A 49 -6.00 13.92 -0.23
N LYS A 50 -7.33 14.04 -0.30
CA LYS A 50 -8.22 12.89 -0.52
C LYS A 50 -7.85 12.12 -1.79
N LEU A 51 -7.46 12.83 -2.84
CA LEU A 51 -7.01 12.24 -4.10
C LEU A 51 -5.79 11.31 -3.92
N LEU A 52 -4.79 11.73 -3.15
CA LEU A 52 -3.62 10.89 -2.86
C LEU A 52 -3.96 9.70 -1.97
N GLN A 53 -4.87 9.89 -1.01
CA GLN A 53 -5.34 8.81 -0.15
C GLN A 53 -6.10 7.75 -0.94
N ASP A 54 -7.02 8.17 -1.82
CA ASP A 54 -7.78 7.27 -2.69
C ASP A 54 -6.87 6.52 -3.67
N LEU A 55 -5.86 7.21 -4.23
CA LEU A 55 -4.86 6.60 -5.10
C LEU A 55 -4.05 5.51 -4.38
N MET A 56 -3.49 5.81 -3.20
CA MET A 56 -2.74 4.81 -2.44
C MET A 56 -3.61 3.62 -2.02
N ASN A 57 -4.87 3.87 -1.63
CA ASN A 57 -5.81 2.80 -1.30
C ASN A 57 -6.04 1.86 -2.50
N ARG A 58 -6.18 2.42 -3.73
CA ARG A 58 -6.27 1.62 -4.96
C ARG A 58 -4.99 0.83 -5.23
N CYS A 59 -3.81 1.44 -5.09
CA CYS A 59 -2.53 0.73 -5.27
C CYS A 59 -2.39 -0.45 -4.30
N LEU A 60 -2.92 -0.31 -3.08
CA LEU A 60 -2.86 -1.30 -2.03
C LEU A 60 -4.05 -2.30 -2.03
N ASP A 61 -4.92 -2.29 -3.04
CA ASP A 61 -6.07 -3.20 -3.09
C ASP A 61 -5.62 -4.68 -3.02
N ALA A 62 -6.39 -5.50 -2.31
CA ALA A 62 -6.15 -6.93 -2.17
C ALA A 62 -6.29 -7.68 -3.49
N LYS A 63 -7.20 -7.23 -4.35
CA LYS A 63 -7.45 -7.77 -5.68
C LYS A 63 -6.53 -7.07 -6.68
N PRO A 64 -5.56 -7.77 -7.31
CA PRO A 64 -4.62 -7.15 -8.24
C PRO A 64 -5.28 -6.40 -9.41
N GLN A 65 -6.45 -6.85 -9.86
CA GLN A 65 -7.23 -6.25 -10.95
C GLN A 65 -7.85 -4.89 -10.61
N ASN A 66 -7.95 -4.53 -9.33
CA ASN A 66 -8.48 -3.25 -8.89
C ASN A 66 -7.38 -2.17 -8.81
N ARG A 67 -6.12 -2.58 -8.91
CA ARG A 67 -4.97 -1.68 -8.85
C ARG A 67 -4.87 -0.90 -10.17
N PRO A 68 -4.48 0.38 -10.14
CA PRO A 68 -4.23 1.13 -11.36
C PRO A 68 -3.09 0.50 -12.16
N THR A 69 -3.08 0.77 -13.46
CA THR A 69 -1.92 0.56 -14.32
C THR A 69 -0.89 1.67 -14.11
N ALA A 70 0.36 1.44 -14.49
CA ALA A 70 1.39 2.48 -14.40
C ALA A 70 1.03 3.73 -15.23
N ASN A 71 0.34 3.56 -16.36
CA ASN A 71 -0.11 4.68 -17.19
C ASN A 71 -1.19 5.54 -16.54
N GLU A 72 -1.99 4.99 -15.61
CA GLU A 72 -2.97 5.78 -14.84
C GLU A 72 -2.32 6.59 -13.71
N LEU A 73 -1.04 6.37 -13.42
CA LEU A 73 -0.30 7.08 -12.37
C LEU A 73 0.44 8.33 -12.90
N VAL A 74 0.49 8.53 -14.22
CA VAL A 74 1.26 9.60 -14.91
C VAL A 74 0.33 10.63 -15.52
#